data_AF-A0A453PTE9-F1
#
_entry.id   AF-A0A453PTE9-F1
#
_cell.length_a   1.000
_cell.length_b   1.000
_cell.length_c   1.000
_cell.angle_alpha   90.00
_cell.angle_beta   90.00
_cell.angle_gamma   90.00
#
_symmetry.space_group_name_H-M   'P 1'
#
loop_
_entity.id
_entity.type
_entity.pdbx_description
1 polymer ?
#
loop_
_entity_poly.entity_id
_entity_poly.type
_entity_poly.pdbx_seq_one_letter_code
_entity_poly.pdbx_strand_id
1 'polypeptide(L)'
;MDFHLEFVQLYLHSPDPEMVIPAFIAFTFRLLAAAHLLTFITSYVTVSQGAQEIFKLLPHTFVDAEKLPELSAGKSLPPHHQSTRRAFQLYGCVVTSKDMVAPKDPSRCFDKADYYAHPEHYRPVFHERIAPYASAIVNCMYWERRFPRLLSIDQLQQLMKNGCPLVGISDITCDIGGSIEFVNKSTSIERPFFRYDTSTNLYHDDMEGDGVICLAVDILPTEFSREASQHFGDILSRFVTSLASAKGLLELPSHLRRACIAYTGKLTPLYEYIPRMRKTMIELPPTPANSLPDK
;
A
#
# COMPACT_ATOMS: atom_id res chain seq x y z
N MET A 1 -11.51 -29.86 -13.39
CA MET A 1 -10.20 -29.79 -14.06
C MET A 1 -9.27 -29.18 -13.05
N ASP A 2 -8.28 -29.94 -12.60
CA ASP A 2 -7.49 -29.63 -11.42
C ASP A 2 -6.39 -28.60 -11.78
N PHE A 3 -6.76 -27.32 -11.78
CA PHE A 3 -5.90 -26.19 -12.15
C PHE A 3 -4.62 -26.11 -11.28
N HIS A 4 -4.62 -26.79 -10.13
CA HIS A 4 -3.46 -26.90 -9.25
C HIS A 4 -2.30 -27.71 -9.89
N LEU A 5 -2.60 -28.68 -10.76
CA LEU A 5 -1.61 -29.54 -11.41
C LEU A 5 -1.04 -28.93 -12.70
N GLU A 6 -1.86 -28.23 -13.49
CA GLU A 6 -1.38 -27.52 -14.70
C GLU A 6 -0.46 -26.34 -14.34
N PHE A 7 -0.71 -25.66 -13.21
CA PHE A 7 0.12 -24.52 -12.79
C PHE A 7 1.49 -24.94 -12.21
N VAL A 8 1.55 -26.06 -11.50
CA VAL A 8 2.83 -26.66 -11.04
C VAL A 8 3.65 -27.14 -12.24
N GLN A 9 3.02 -27.62 -13.32
CA GLN A 9 3.72 -27.95 -14.56
C GLN A 9 4.26 -26.72 -15.31
N LEU A 10 3.50 -25.62 -15.35
CA LEU A 10 3.96 -24.33 -15.90
C LEU A 10 5.12 -23.72 -15.09
N TYR A 11 5.11 -23.91 -13.76
CA TYR A 11 6.18 -23.48 -12.85
C TYR A 11 7.49 -24.28 -13.01
N LEU A 12 7.40 -25.58 -13.35
CA LEU A 12 8.57 -26.47 -13.45
C LEU A 12 9.20 -26.57 -14.85
N HIS A 13 8.52 -26.12 -15.92
CA HIS A 13 8.99 -26.29 -17.31
C HIS A 13 9.23 -24.97 -18.07
N SER A 14 9.13 -23.80 -17.42
CA SER A 14 9.45 -22.52 -18.07
C SER A 14 10.97 -22.26 -18.09
N PRO A 15 11.61 -22.07 -19.25
CA PRO A 15 13.05 -21.88 -19.36
C PRO A 15 13.52 -20.42 -19.16
N ASP A 16 12.69 -19.53 -18.61
CA ASP A 16 12.99 -18.09 -18.47
C ASP A 16 12.89 -17.62 -17.00
N PRO A 17 13.96 -17.05 -16.40
CA PRO A 17 13.99 -16.67 -14.99
C PRO A 17 13.65 -15.17 -14.81
N GLU A 18 12.38 -14.79 -14.96
CA GLU A 18 11.87 -13.50 -14.47
C GLU A 18 10.69 -13.74 -13.53
N MET A 19 11.03 -14.08 -12.29
CA MET A 19 10.15 -14.65 -11.26
C MET A 19 9.48 -13.60 -10.36
N VAL A 20 9.08 -12.46 -10.91
CA VAL A 20 8.43 -11.36 -10.15
C VAL A 20 6.92 -11.29 -10.38
N ILE A 21 6.53 -11.59 -11.61
CA ILE A 21 5.15 -11.87 -11.99
C ILE A 21 4.51 -12.87 -10.99
N PRO A 22 5.12 -14.00 -10.61
CA PRO A 22 4.48 -15.06 -9.83
C PRO A 22 4.07 -14.73 -8.40
N ALA A 23 4.69 -13.80 -7.65
CA ALA A 23 4.34 -13.56 -6.24
C ALA A 23 3.15 -12.62 -6.08
N PHE A 24 3.15 -11.49 -6.80
CA PHE A 24 1.98 -10.59 -6.89
C PHE A 24 0.84 -11.28 -7.65
N ILE A 25 1.14 -12.10 -8.67
CA ILE A 25 0.15 -12.94 -9.34
C ILE A 25 -0.29 -14.09 -8.46
N ALA A 26 0.52 -14.75 -7.64
CA ALA A 26 0.05 -15.78 -6.72
C ALA A 26 -0.83 -15.19 -5.62
N PHE A 27 -0.46 -14.03 -5.07
CA PHE A 27 -1.31 -13.25 -4.17
C PHE A 27 -2.62 -12.92 -4.85
N THR A 28 -2.57 -12.30 -6.03
CA THR A 28 -3.75 -11.92 -6.80
C THR A 28 -4.59 -13.14 -7.16
N PHE A 29 -4.03 -14.25 -7.66
CA PHE A 29 -4.74 -15.46 -8.07
C PHE A 29 -5.37 -16.24 -6.92
N ARG A 30 -4.72 -16.35 -5.74
CA ARG A 30 -5.39 -16.91 -4.55
C ARG A 30 -6.51 -16.00 -4.05
N LEU A 31 -6.32 -14.70 -4.16
CA LEU A 31 -7.32 -13.70 -3.75
C LEU A 31 -8.51 -13.65 -4.73
N LEU A 32 -8.25 -13.85 -6.03
CA LEU A 32 -9.23 -14.02 -7.12
C LEU A 32 -10.02 -15.34 -6.99
N ALA A 33 -9.40 -16.39 -6.45
CA ALA A 33 -10.08 -17.66 -6.19
C ALA A 33 -11.03 -17.60 -4.98
N ALA A 34 -10.79 -16.68 -4.04
CA ALA A 34 -11.53 -16.56 -2.78
C ALA A 34 -12.59 -15.44 -2.75
N ALA A 35 -12.45 -14.40 -3.58
CA ALA A 35 -13.28 -13.20 -3.49
C ALA A 35 -14.07 -12.88 -4.77
N HIS A 36 -15.37 -12.59 -4.60
CA HIS A 36 -16.24 -12.08 -5.66
C HIS A 36 -16.10 -10.56 -5.86
N LEU A 37 -15.35 -9.88 -4.98
CA LEU A 37 -15.14 -8.43 -4.98
C LEU A 37 -13.71 -8.10 -4.53
N LEU A 38 -12.81 -7.89 -5.47
CA LEU A 38 -11.54 -7.23 -5.19
C LEU A 38 -11.82 -5.72 -5.03
N THR A 39 -11.27 -5.06 -4.02
CA THR A 39 -11.47 -3.61 -3.81
C THR A 39 -10.12 -2.94 -3.70
N PHE A 40 -9.56 -2.57 -4.83
CA PHE A 40 -8.22 -1.99 -4.91
C PHE A 40 -8.16 -0.55 -4.35
N ILE A 41 -7.85 -0.39 -3.07
CA ILE A 41 -7.82 0.91 -2.38
C ILE A 41 -6.49 1.60 -2.63
N THR A 42 -6.49 2.70 -3.38
CA THR A 42 -5.26 3.47 -3.53
C THR A 42 -5.45 4.97 -3.51
N SER A 43 -4.49 5.66 -2.89
CA SER A 43 -4.34 7.10 -2.96
C SER A 43 -3.84 7.54 -4.35
N TYR A 44 -4.15 8.76 -4.79
CA TYR A 44 -3.68 9.30 -6.07
C TYR A 44 -2.19 9.69 -5.99
N VAL A 45 -1.32 8.68 -6.05
CA VAL A 45 0.15 8.81 -6.02
C VAL A 45 0.77 7.89 -7.07
N THR A 46 2.01 8.15 -7.49
CA THR A 46 2.69 7.38 -8.56
C THR A 46 2.72 5.87 -8.29
N VAL A 47 2.91 5.46 -7.02
CA VAL A 47 2.93 4.03 -6.63
C VAL A 47 1.59 3.35 -6.92
N SER A 48 0.49 4.03 -6.63
CA SER A 48 -0.85 3.54 -6.93
C SER A 48 -1.06 3.30 -8.42
N GLN A 49 -0.54 4.19 -9.28
CA GLN A 49 -0.70 4.07 -10.73
C GLN A 49 -0.09 2.76 -11.24
N GLY A 50 1.11 2.41 -10.79
CA GLY A 50 1.74 1.14 -11.15
C GLY A 50 0.91 -0.08 -10.72
N ALA A 51 0.37 -0.06 -9.49
CA ALA A 51 -0.48 -1.14 -9.02
C ALA A 51 -1.84 -1.19 -9.77
N GLN A 52 -2.40 -0.05 -10.21
CA GLN A 52 -3.56 -0.01 -11.11
C GLN A 52 -3.25 -0.56 -12.49
N GLU A 53 -2.05 -0.31 -13.04
CA GLU A 53 -1.62 -0.82 -14.34
C GLU A 53 -1.57 -2.35 -14.35
N ILE A 54 -1.05 -2.95 -13.28
CA ILE A 54 -1.08 -4.42 -13.12
C ILE A 54 -2.52 -4.92 -12.98
N PHE A 55 -3.35 -4.27 -12.16
CA PHE A 55 -4.77 -4.64 -12.02
C PHE A 55 -5.53 -4.56 -13.36
N LYS A 56 -5.17 -3.60 -14.22
CA LYS A 56 -5.78 -3.42 -15.54
C LYS A 56 -5.53 -4.57 -16.52
N LEU A 57 -4.55 -5.43 -16.24
CA LEU A 57 -4.29 -6.65 -17.02
C LEU A 57 -5.35 -7.74 -16.80
N LEU A 58 -6.21 -7.60 -15.79
CA LEU A 58 -7.27 -8.54 -15.44
C LEU A 58 -8.63 -8.09 -16.01
N PRO A 59 -9.63 -8.98 -16.16
CA PRO A 59 -10.98 -8.62 -16.57
C PRO A 59 -11.72 -7.88 -15.44
N HIS A 60 -11.55 -6.56 -15.40
CA HIS A 60 -11.96 -5.72 -14.27
C HIS A 60 -12.96 -4.62 -14.64
N THR A 61 -13.54 -3.99 -13.62
CA THR A 61 -14.38 -2.80 -13.74
C THR A 61 -14.08 -1.86 -12.58
N PHE A 62 -13.69 -0.62 -12.88
CA PHE A 62 -13.53 0.39 -11.83
C PHE A 62 -14.89 0.94 -11.39
N VAL A 63 -15.07 1.10 -10.09
CA VAL A 63 -16.29 1.60 -9.45
C VAL A 63 -15.93 2.70 -8.45
N ASP A 64 -16.85 3.64 -8.26
CA ASP A 64 -16.71 4.69 -7.26
C ASP A 64 -16.98 4.12 -5.86
N ALA A 65 -16.33 4.69 -4.85
CA ALA A 65 -16.45 4.28 -3.45
C ALA A 65 -17.92 4.27 -2.97
N GLU A 66 -18.73 5.22 -3.43
CA GLU A 66 -20.13 5.32 -3.04
C GLU A 66 -20.99 4.13 -3.52
N LYS A 67 -20.52 3.36 -4.51
CA LYS A 67 -21.24 2.20 -5.08
C LYS A 67 -20.89 0.87 -4.40
N LEU A 68 -19.87 0.84 -3.54
CA LEU A 68 -19.44 -0.38 -2.84
C LEU A 68 -20.58 -1.06 -2.03
N PRO A 69 -21.43 -0.32 -1.29
CA PRO A 69 -22.55 -0.94 -0.57
C PRO A 69 -23.55 -1.66 -1.49
N GLU A 70 -23.80 -1.11 -2.69
CA GLU A 70 -24.75 -1.67 -3.65
C GLU A 70 -24.22 -2.97 -4.27
N LEU A 71 -22.92 -3.01 -4.54
CA LEU A 71 -22.23 -4.20 -5.08
C LEU A 71 -22.21 -5.34 -4.06
N SER A 72 -21.99 -5.02 -2.78
CA SER A 72 -22.03 -6.00 -1.69
C SER A 72 -23.44 -6.58 -1.46
N ALA A 73 -24.49 -5.76 -1.64
CA ALA A 73 -25.87 -6.17 -1.43
C ALA A 73 -26.49 -7.05 -2.54
N GLY A 74 -25.73 -7.45 -3.56
CA GLY A 74 -26.19 -8.41 -4.58
C GLY A 74 -27.13 -7.83 -5.64
N LYS A 75 -27.18 -6.51 -5.83
CA LYS A 75 -27.82 -5.92 -7.03
C LYS A 75 -26.85 -6.02 -8.20
N SER A 76 -26.78 -7.23 -8.77
CA SER A 76 -26.13 -7.48 -10.06
C SER A 76 -26.53 -6.39 -11.07
N LEU A 77 -25.53 -5.68 -11.59
CA LEU A 77 -25.68 -4.88 -12.79
C LEU A 77 -26.39 -5.72 -13.88
N PRO A 78 -27.24 -5.11 -14.73
CA PRO A 78 -28.08 -5.87 -15.65
C PRO A 78 -27.25 -6.81 -16.52
N PRO A 79 -27.70 -8.07 -16.72
CA PRO A 79 -26.96 -9.09 -17.43
C PRO A 79 -26.84 -8.70 -18.91
N HIS A 80 -25.71 -8.12 -19.29
CA HIS A 80 -25.39 -7.97 -20.69
C HIS A 80 -24.94 -9.34 -21.22
N HIS A 81 -25.88 -10.02 -21.91
CA HIS A 81 -25.72 -11.20 -22.77
C HIS A 81 -24.97 -12.42 -22.21
N GLN A 82 -25.77 -13.45 -21.90
CA GLN A 82 -25.51 -14.88 -22.17
C GLN A 82 -24.04 -15.30 -22.38
N SER A 83 -23.42 -15.79 -21.30
CA SER A 83 -22.38 -16.83 -21.41
C SER A 83 -22.43 -17.73 -20.18
N THR A 84 -22.49 -19.04 -20.39
CA THR A 84 -22.51 -20.11 -19.39
C THR A 84 -21.16 -20.32 -18.68
N ARG A 85 -20.29 -19.31 -18.64
CA ARG A 85 -19.07 -19.29 -17.83
C ARG A 85 -19.34 -18.43 -16.60
N ARG A 86 -19.03 -18.92 -15.40
CA ARG A 86 -18.83 -18.05 -14.23
C ARG A 86 -17.73 -17.05 -14.60
N ALA A 87 -18.11 -15.88 -15.09
CA ALA A 87 -17.18 -14.79 -15.29
C ALA A 87 -16.85 -14.25 -13.89
N PHE A 88 -15.63 -14.49 -13.42
CA PHE A 88 -15.10 -13.83 -12.24
C PHE A 88 -15.04 -12.33 -12.55
N GLN A 89 -16.02 -11.57 -12.08
CA GLN A 89 -16.07 -10.13 -12.28
C GLN A 89 -15.22 -9.47 -11.19
N LEU A 90 -14.18 -8.76 -11.61
CA LEU A 90 -13.31 -8.03 -10.69
C LEU A 90 -13.70 -6.57 -10.65
N TYR A 91 -13.68 -5.99 -9.46
CA TYR A 91 -13.87 -4.56 -9.30
C TYR A 91 -12.59 -3.90 -8.79
N GLY A 92 -12.41 -2.63 -9.10
CA GLY A 92 -11.35 -1.80 -8.55
C GLY A 92 -11.97 -0.52 -8.02
N CYS A 93 -11.51 0.00 -6.89
CA CYS A 93 -12.08 1.20 -6.30
C CYS A 93 -10.97 2.13 -5.81
N VAL A 94 -10.63 3.16 -6.59
CA VAL A 94 -9.63 4.14 -6.18
C VAL A 94 -10.20 5.00 -5.04
N VAL A 95 -9.46 5.11 -3.93
CA VAL A 95 -9.92 5.74 -2.68
C VAL A 95 -9.06 6.94 -2.37
N THR A 96 -9.70 8.08 -2.16
CA THR A 96 -9.00 9.34 -1.87
C THR A 96 -9.16 9.74 -0.42
N SER A 97 -8.50 10.81 0.01
CA SER A 97 -8.63 11.33 1.38
C SER A 97 -10.08 11.66 1.76
N LYS A 98 -10.95 12.04 0.80
CA LYS A 98 -12.39 12.28 1.05
C LYS A 98 -13.15 11.02 1.52
N ASP A 99 -12.63 9.86 1.17
CA ASP A 99 -13.21 8.55 1.45
C ASP A 99 -12.61 7.94 2.73
N MET A 100 -11.42 8.40 3.12
CA MET A 100 -10.67 7.92 4.29
C MET A 100 -11.04 8.66 5.57
N VAL A 101 -11.34 9.95 5.48
CA VAL A 101 -11.62 10.81 6.63
C VAL A 101 -12.86 11.69 6.43
N ALA A 102 -13.48 12.09 7.53
CA ALA A 102 -14.54 13.09 7.54
C ALA A 102 -14.24 14.17 8.59
N PRO A 103 -14.67 15.43 8.38
CA PRO A 103 -14.62 16.45 9.42
C PRO A 103 -15.32 15.97 10.70
N LYS A 104 -14.76 16.30 11.86
CA LYS A 104 -15.40 16.04 13.16
C LYS A 104 -16.64 16.90 13.36
N ASP A 105 -16.63 18.12 12.81
CA ASP A 105 -17.78 19.01 12.78
C ASP A 105 -18.76 18.58 11.67
N PRO A 106 -19.99 18.16 12.01
CA PRO A 106 -20.97 17.69 11.03
C PRO A 106 -21.47 18.77 10.07
N SER A 107 -21.26 20.06 10.39
CA SER A 107 -21.62 21.18 9.51
C SER A 107 -20.61 21.43 8.38
N ARG A 108 -19.42 20.83 8.48
CA ARG A 108 -18.32 21.03 7.52
C ARG A 108 -18.29 19.92 6.47
N CYS A 109 -18.03 20.31 5.22
CA CYS A 109 -17.67 19.36 4.17
C CYS A 109 -16.17 19.06 4.19
N PHE A 110 -15.76 17.93 3.60
CA PHE A 110 -14.35 17.58 3.46
C PHE A 110 -13.62 18.63 2.60
N ASP A 111 -12.52 19.16 3.13
CA ASP A 111 -11.60 20.03 2.40
C ASP A 111 -10.19 19.42 2.43
N LYS A 112 -9.62 19.19 1.24
CA LYS A 112 -8.33 18.53 1.12
C LYS A 112 -7.19 19.37 1.70
N ALA A 113 -7.18 20.68 1.46
CA ALA A 113 -6.11 21.56 1.91
C ALA A 113 -6.13 21.70 3.44
N ASP A 114 -7.32 21.88 4.01
CA ASP A 114 -7.52 21.91 5.45
C ASP A 114 -7.16 20.58 6.11
N TYR A 115 -7.49 19.43 5.50
CA TYR A 115 -7.07 18.12 6.03
C TYR A 115 -5.55 17.97 6.15
N TYR A 116 -4.79 18.38 5.14
CA TYR A 116 -3.32 18.28 5.19
C TYR A 116 -2.68 19.32 6.13
N ALA A 117 -3.33 20.45 6.35
CA ALA A 117 -2.90 21.47 7.30
C ALA A 117 -3.27 21.11 8.76
N HIS A 118 -4.48 20.61 8.97
CA HIS A 118 -5.14 20.39 10.26
C HIS A 118 -5.79 19.00 10.36
N PRO A 119 -5.03 17.90 10.27
CA PRO A 119 -5.58 16.55 10.34
C PRO A 119 -6.33 16.25 11.65
N GLU A 120 -6.02 16.97 12.73
CA GLU A 120 -6.69 16.90 14.02
C GLU A 120 -8.19 17.25 13.97
N HIS A 121 -8.64 17.99 12.95
CA HIS A 121 -10.04 18.32 12.73
C HIS A 121 -10.84 17.18 12.09
N TYR A 122 -10.20 16.07 11.72
CA TYR A 122 -10.80 14.98 10.97
C TYR A 122 -10.80 13.68 11.80
N ARG A 123 -11.78 12.81 11.53
CA ARG A 123 -11.86 11.46 12.08
C ARG A 123 -11.76 10.42 10.95
N PRO A 124 -11.18 9.24 11.20
CA PRO A 124 -11.13 8.18 10.20
C PRO A 124 -12.53 7.61 9.96
N VAL A 125 -12.89 7.40 8.69
CA VAL A 125 -14.17 6.79 8.26
C VAL A 125 -13.96 5.65 7.26
N PHE A 126 -12.71 5.32 6.95
CA PHE A 126 -12.36 4.24 6.02
C PHE A 126 -12.93 2.88 6.45
N HIS A 127 -12.84 2.56 7.74
CA HIS A 127 -13.41 1.36 8.34
C HIS A 127 -14.95 1.33 8.27
N GLU A 128 -15.62 2.46 8.07
CA GLU A 128 -17.08 2.54 7.93
C GLU A 128 -17.49 2.45 6.45
N ARG A 129 -16.75 3.12 5.56
CA ARG A 129 -17.17 3.38 4.17
C ARG A 129 -16.59 2.40 3.16
N ILE A 130 -15.39 1.88 3.39
CA ILE A 130 -14.62 1.15 2.39
C ILE A 130 -14.28 -0.26 2.86
N ALA A 131 -13.59 -0.38 4.00
CA ALA A 131 -13.09 -1.65 4.50
C ALA A 131 -14.17 -2.75 4.65
N PRO A 132 -15.44 -2.48 5.04
CA PRO A 132 -16.48 -3.50 5.10
C PRO A 132 -16.76 -4.22 3.78
N TYR A 133 -16.37 -3.63 2.65
CA TYR A 133 -16.64 -4.13 1.31
C TYR A 133 -15.36 -4.58 0.59
N ALA A 134 -14.21 -4.57 1.26
CA ALA A 134 -12.93 -4.84 0.64
C ALA A 134 -12.48 -6.27 0.92
N SER A 135 -12.32 -7.10 -0.12
CA SER A 135 -11.66 -8.40 0.07
C SER A 135 -10.13 -8.33 0.05
N ALA A 136 -9.56 -7.31 -0.60
CA ALA A 136 -8.16 -6.96 -0.37
C ALA A 136 -7.93 -5.47 -0.44
N ILE A 137 -6.81 -5.04 0.13
CA ILE A 137 -6.39 -3.64 0.19
C ILE A 137 -4.95 -3.55 -0.33
N VAL A 138 -4.66 -2.61 -1.21
CA VAL A 138 -3.29 -2.34 -1.68
C VAL A 138 -2.89 -0.94 -1.21
N ASN A 139 -2.37 -0.84 0.01
CA ASN A 139 -2.03 0.44 0.58
C ASN A 139 -0.78 1.04 -0.08
N CYS A 140 -0.95 2.22 -0.68
CA CYS A 140 0.14 2.98 -1.30
C CYS A 140 0.23 4.42 -0.77
N MET A 141 -0.48 4.76 0.31
CA MET A 141 -0.57 6.14 0.78
C MET A 141 0.63 6.55 1.63
N TYR A 142 1.11 7.77 1.45
CA TYR A 142 1.98 8.36 2.45
C TYR A 142 1.21 8.61 3.76
N TRP A 143 1.83 8.29 4.90
CA TRP A 143 1.27 8.52 6.22
C TRP A 143 2.34 9.03 7.20
N GLU A 144 1.91 9.84 8.17
CA GLU A 144 2.72 10.24 9.30
C GLU A 144 1.83 10.37 10.54
N ARG A 145 2.44 10.31 11.74
CA ARG A 145 1.74 10.12 13.02
C ARG A 145 0.63 11.13 13.33
N ARG A 146 0.70 12.34 12.76
CA ARG A 146 -0.36 13.36 12.96
C ARG A 146 -1.64 13.07 12.18
N PHE A 147 -1.59 12.21 11.16
CA PHE A 147 -2.77 11.80 10.40
C PHE A 147 -3.48 10.63 11.07
N PRO A 148 -4.82 10.55 10.98
CA PRO A 148 -5.56 9.36 11.39
C PRO A 148 -5.01 8.11 10.69
N ARG A 149 -5.02 6.97 11.38
CA ARG A 149 -4.75 5.67 10.75
C ARG A 149 -5.86 5.34 9.75
N LEU A 150 -5.51 4.56 8.73
CA LEU A 150 -6.46 4.03 7.77
C LEU A 150 -7.29 2.91 8.39
N LEU A 151 -6.63 1.97 9.08
CA LEU A 151 -7.29 0.88 9.79
C LEU A 151 -6.53 0.51 11.08
N SER A 152 -7.20 0.64 12.23
CA SER A 152 -6.67 0.19 13.52
C SER A 152 -6.93 -1.30 13.75
N ILE A 153 -6.23 -1.90 14.73
CA ILE A 153 -6.49 -3.29 15.16
C ILE A 153 -7.94 -3.43 15.63
N ASP A 154 -8.41 -2.52 16.49
CA ASP A 154 -9.78 -2.55 17.02
C ASP A 154 -10.83 -2.47 15.90
N GLN A 155 -10.61 -1.61 14.90
CA GLN A 155 -11.49 -1.46 13.75
C GLN A 155 -11.52 -2.74 12.91
N LEU A 156 -10.36 -3.34 12.63
CA LEU A 156 -10.30 -4.60 11.91
C LEU A 156 -11.02 -5.72 12.68
N GLN A 157 -10.80 -5.84 13.98
CA GLN A 157 -11.46 -6.84 14.81
C GLN A 157 -12.99 -6.70 14.78
N GLN A 158 -13.50 -5.46 14.86
CA GLN A 158 -14.94 -5.19 14.74
C GLN A 158 -15.46 -5.55 13.34
N LEU A 159 -14.72 -5.23 12.29
CA LEU A 159 -15.05 -5.59 10.92
C LEU A 159 -15.14 -7.10 10.73
N MET A 160 -14.15 -7.87 11.20
CA MET A 160 -14.15 -9.32 11.07
C MET A 160 -15.32 -9.96 11.82
N LYS A 161 -15.65 -9.46 13.03
CA LYS A 161 -16.85 -9.90 13.78
C LYS A 161 -18.16 -9.65 13.03
N ASN A 162 -18.19 -8.60 12.20
CA ASN A 162 -19.35 -8.23 11.39
C ASN A 162 -19.35 -8.91 9.99
N GLY A 163 -18.47 -9.88 9.75
CA GLY A 163 -18.43 -10.62 8.49
C GLY A 163 -17.73 -9.89 7.34
N CYS A 164 -16.80 -8.99 7.64
CA CYS A 164 -15.98 -8.32 6.62
C CYS A 164 -15.27 -9.36 5.72
N PRO A 165 -15.30 -9.20 4.38
CA PRO A 165 -14.76 -10.18 3.45
C PRO A 165 -13.25 -10.04 3.23
N LEU A 166 -12.56 -9.23 4.05
CA LEU A 166 -11.13 -8.92 3.91
C LEU A 166 -10.28 -10.17 4.14
N VAL A 167 -9.57 -10.60 3.09
CA VAL A 167 -8.66 -11.74 3.14
C VAL A 167 -7.19 -11.33 3.13
N GLY A 168 -6.85 -10.15 2.59
CA GLY A 168 -5.45 -9.73 2.57
C GLY A 168 -5.20 -8.25 2.35
N ILE A 169 -4.04 -7.79 2.83
CA ILE A 169 -3.51 -6.45 2.61
C ILE A 169 -2.12 -6.55 2.00
N SER A 170 -1.88 -5.76 0.96
CA SER A 170 -0.54 -5.45 0.46
C SER A 170 -0.22 -4.01 0.86
N ASP A 171 0.62 -3.84 1.88
CA ASP A 171 1.06 -2.53 2.35
C ASP A 171 2.41 -2.16 1.73
N ILE A 172 2.36 -1.45 0.61
CA ILE A 172 3.54 -1.02 -0.15
C ILE A 172 4.34 0.05 0.61
N THR A 173 3.70 0.74 1.56
CA THR A 173 4.37 1.75 2.39
C THR A 173 5.32 1.09 3.38
N CYS A 174 4.95 -0.12 3.85
CA CYS A 174 5.65 -0.88 4.88
C CYS A 174 5.95 -0.05 6.15
N ASP A 175 5.09 0.92 6.48
CA ASP A 175 5.20 1.67 7.73
C ASP A 175 4.79 0.79 8.92
N ILE A 176 5.78 0.29 9.67
CA ILE A 176 5.53 -0.61 10.81
C ILE A 176 4.69 0.10 11.89
N GLY A 177 3.53 -0.48 12.20
CA GLY A 177 2.55 0.12 13.10
C GLY A 177 2.05 1.48 12.60
N GLY A 178 2.02 1.68 11.28
CA GLY A 178 1.69 2.93 10.59
C GLY A 178 0.21 3.05 10.24
N SER A 179 -0.09 3.41 8.98
CA SER A 179 -1.48 3.64 8.53
C SER A 179 -2.36 2.39 8.66
N ILE A 180 -1.81 1.21 8.45
CA ILE A 180 -2.41 -0.09 8.78
C ILE A 180 -1.75 -0.59 10.06
N GLU A 181 -2.45 -0.50 11.19
CA GLU A 181 -1.83 -0.68 12.51
C GLU A 181 -1.27 -2.09 12.76
N PHE A 182 -1.93 -3.11 12.22
CA PHE A 182 -1.55 -4.51 12.40
C PHE A 182 -0.42 -4.96 11.46
N VAL A 183 0.10 -4.09 10.59
CA VAL A 183 1.38 -4.36 9.90
C VAL A 183 2.50 -4.10 10.91
N ASN A 184 2.87 -5.13 11.68
CA ASN A 184 3.81 -4.99 12.80
C ASN A 184 5.26 -5.39 12.47
N LYS A 185 5.48 -5.96 11.29
CA LYS A 185 6.80 -6.38 10.80
C LYS A 185 6.86 -6.23 9.28
N SER A 186 8.06 -6.06 8.77
CA SER A 186 8.33 -6.17 7.33
C SER A 186 8.50 -7.65 6.95
N THR A 187 8.32 -7.92 5.67
CA THR A 187 8.54 -9.22 5.05
C THR A 187 9.73 -9.13 4.09
N SER A 188 10.44 -10.23 3.89
CA SER A 188 11.44 -10.32 2.82
C SER A 188 10.80 -10.76 1.51
N ILE A 189 11.55 -10.67 0.42
CA ILE A 189 11.13 -11.16 -0.90
C ILE A 189 10.88 -12.68 -0.87
N GLU A 190 11.73 -13.43 -0.15
CA GLU A 190 11.67 -14.88 -0.03
C GLU A 190 10.50 -15.35 0.85
N ARG A 191 10.07 -14.51 1.80
CA ARG A 191 8.94 -14.76 2.70
C ARG A 191 8.00 -13.54 2.71
N PRO A 192 7.28 -13.27 1.60
CA PRO A 192 6.58 -12.01 1.38
C PRO A 192 5.25 -11.89 2.12
N PHE A 193 4.84 -12.93 2.84
CA PHE A 193 3.55 -12.97 3.53
C PHE A 193 3.71 -13.37 5.00
N PHE A 194 2.89 -12.76 5.84
CA PHE A 194 2.55 -13.27 7.17
C PHE A 194 1.03 -13.18 7.36
N ARG A 195 0.48 -14.00 8.26
CA ARG A 195 -0.94 -13.95 8.63
C ARG A 195 -1.11 -13.27 9.97
N TYR A 196 -2.05 -12.34 10.04
CA TYR A 196 -2.51 -11.72 11.29
C TYR A 196 -3.87 -12.31 11.70
N ASP A 197 -3.88 -13.02 12.82
CA ASP A 197 -5.11 -13.55 13.41
C ASP A 197 -5.78 -12.48 14.27
N THR A 198 -6.88 -11.94 13.75
CA THR A 198 -7.63 -10.86 14.40
C THR A 198 -8.31 -11.29 15.70
N SER A 199 -8.58 -12.60 15.89
CA SER A 199 -9.28 -13.12 17.05
C SER A 199 -8.36 -13.30 18.26
N THR A 200 -7.13 -13.76 18.01
CA THR A 200 -6.12 -14.02 19.05
C THR A 200 -5.09 -12.89 19.18
N ASN A 201 -5.06 -11.96 18.21
CA ASN A 201 -4.06 -10.91 18.08
C ASN A 201 -2.63 -11.48 17.92
N LEU A 202 -2.51 -12.63 17.26
CA LEU A 202 -1.25 -13.32 17.01
C LEU A 202 -0.81 -13.21 15.53
N TYR A 203 0.48 -13.41 15.31
CA TYR A 203 1.12 -13.32 14.01
C TYR A 203 1.74 -14.68 13.65
N HIS A 204 1.56 -15.09 12.40
CA HIS A 204 2.03 -16.38 11.90
C HIS A 204 2.83 -16.19 10.61
N ASP A 205 3.90 -16.97 10.44
CA ASP A 205 4.77 -16.94 9.24
C ASP A 205 4.31 -17.95 8.17
N ASP A 206 3.00 -18.19 8.12
CA ASP A 206 2.28 -19.05 7.19
C ASP A 206 1.10 -18.30 6.55
N MET A 207 0.40 -19.00 5.66
CA MET A 207 -0.82 -18.53 5.02
C MET A 207 -2.02 -19.44 5.33
N GLU A 208 -1.91 -20.31 6.33
CA GLU A 208 -2.90 -21.36 6.61
C GLU A 208 -3.70 -21.02 7.87
N GLY A 209 -5.03 -21.09 7.76
CA GLY A 209 -5.95 -20.78 8.86
C GLY A 209 -6.60 -19.40 8.76
N ASP A 210 -7.34 -19.04 9.81
CA ASP A 210 -8.13 -17.82 9.85
C ASP A 210 -7.26 -16.57 10.05
N GLY A 211 -7.62 -15.45 9.44
CA GLY A 211 -6.93 -14.18 9.60
C GLY A 211 -6.72 -13.44 8.28
N VAL A 212 -6.03 -12.31 8.36
CA VAL A 212 -5.71 -11.46 7.21
C VAL A 212 -4.26 -11.71 6.78
N ILE A 213 -4.07 -12.02 5.50
CA ILE A 213 -2.74 -12.18 4.91
C ILE A 213 -2.15 -10.80 4.62
N CYS A 214 -0.97 -10.52 5.16
CA CYS A 214 -0.28 -9.25 5.00
C CYS A 214 0.98 -9.44 4.15
N LEU A 215 1.14 -8.58 3.14
CA LEU A 215 2.40 -8.37 2.42
C LEU A 215 2.93 -6.98 2.79
N ALA A 216 4.16 -6.91 3.27
CA ALA A 216 4.81 -5.65 3.68
C ALA A 216 6.32 -5.71 3.38
N VAL A 217 6.66 -5.80 2.09
CA VAL A 217 8.07 -5.86 1.64
C VAL A 217 8.62 -4.43 1.57
N ASP A 218 9.66 -4.15 2.37
CA ASP A 218 10.27 -2.82 2.51
C ASP A 218 11.17 -2.43 1.32
N ILE A 219 11.65 -3.41 0.58
CA ILE A 219 12.53 -3.24 -0.59
C ILE A 219 11.86 -3.67 -1.90
N LEU A 220 10.54 -3.53 -2.03
CA LEU A 220 9.80 -4.01 -3.20
C LEU A 220 10.39 -3.65 -4.58
N PRO A 221 11.02 -2.48 -4.82
CA PRO A 221 11.69 -2.21 -6.09
C PRO A 221 12.80 -3.21 -6.47
N THR A 222 13.42 -3.91 -5.51
CA THR A 222 14.49 -4.88 -5.80
C THR A 222 13.98 -6.16 -6.45
N GLU A 223 12.67 -6.41 -6.41
CA GLU A 223 12.03 -7.46 -7.21
C GLU A 223 12.31 -7.24 -8.70
N PHE A 224 12.26 -5.99 -9.18
CA PHE A 224 12.64 -5.60 -10.54
C PHE A 224 13.98 -4.84 -10.54
N SER A 225 15.01 -5.44 -9.94
CA SER A 225 16.30 -4.76 -9.67
C SER A 225 16.95 -4.15 -10.91
N ARG A 226 16.87 -4.81 -12.08
CA ARG A 226 17.41 -4.31 -13.34
C ARG A 226 16.65 -3.08 -13.82
N GLU A 227 15.33 -3.17 -13.88
CA GLU A 227 14.44 -2.10 -14.36
C GLU A 227 14.49 -0.90 -13.41
N ALA A 228 14.47 -1.14 -12.10
CA ALA A 228 14.59 -0.11 -11.07
C ALA A 228 15.94 0.63 -11.18
N SER A 229 17.04 -0.12 -11.35
CA SER A 229 18.38 0.47 -11.52
C SER A 229 18.51 1.26 -12.81
N GLN A 230 17.97 0.74 -13.92
CA GLN A 230 17.97 1.43 -15.20
C GLN A 230 17.15 2.73 -15.12
N HIS A 231 15.93 2.66 -14.58
CA HIS A 231 15.06 3.82 -14.41
C HIS A 231 15.69 4.90 -13.53
N PHE A 232 16.28 4.50 -12.40
CA PHE A 232 17.02 5.41 -11.53
C PHE A 232 18.22 6.04 -12.27
N GLY A 233 18.99 5.23 -13.00
CA GLY A 233 20.14 5.68 -13.79
C GLY A 233 19.78 6.66 -14.91
N ASP A 234 18.69 6.41 -15.63
CA ASP A 234 18.17 7.27 -16.70
C ASP A 234 17.73 8.64 -16.20
N ILE A 235 17.24 8.70 -14.96
CA ILE A 235 16.90 9.96 -14.28
C ILE A 235 18.17 10.63 -13.75
N LEU A 236 19.03 9.89 -13.04
CA LEU A 236 20.24 10.41 -12.40
C LEU A 236 21.21 11.00 -13.44
N SER A 237 21.40 10.33 -14.57
CA SER A 237 22.30 10.73 -15.65
C SER A 237 22.05 12.15 -16.15
N ARG A 238 20.78 12.60 -16.13
CA ARG A 238 20.38 13.97 -16.50
C ARG A 238 20.95 15.03 -15.57
N PHE A 239 21.28 14.66 -14.33
CA PHE A 239 21.84 15.57 -13.32
C PHE A 239 23.37 15.49 -13.26
N VAL A 240 23.99 14.41 -13.73
CA VAL A 240 25.43 14.13 -13.57
C VAL A 240 26.29 15.29 -14.10
N THR A 241 26.02 15.79 -15.31
CA THR A 241 26.81 16.90 -15.89
C THR A 241 26.73 18.16 -15.04
N SER A 242 25.54 18.50 -14.54
CA SER A 242 25.36 19.69 -13.68
C SER A 242 26.06 19.52 -12.33
N LEU A 243 25.96 18.33 -11.73
CA LEU A 243 26.62 18.01 -10.46
C LEU A 243 28.15 18.00 -10.58
N ALA A 244 28.68 17.45 -11.68
CA ALA A 244 30.11 17.33 -11.90
C ALA A 244 30.80 18.64 -12.30
N SER A 245 30.08 19.58 -12.92
CA SER A 245 30.65 20.84 -13.41
C SER A 245 30.52 22.01 -12.42
N ALA A 246 29.60 21.93 -11.46
CA ALA A 246 29.39 22.99 -10.47
C ALA A 246 30.57 23.11 -9.50
N LYS A 247 31.14 24.32 -9.40
CA LYS A 247 32.24 24.63 -8.46
C LYS A 247 31.72 25.07 -7.09
N GLY A 248 30.45 25.40 -7.00
CA GLY A 248 29.82 25.83 -5.75
C GLY A 248 28.31 25.64 -5.76
N LEU A 249 27.72 25.71 -4.56
CA LEU A 249 26.28 25.48 -4.35
C LEU A 249 25.39 26.44 -5.14
N LEU A 250 25.85 27.67 -5.40
CA LEU A 250 25.10 28.67 -6.16
C LEU A 250 25.06 28.40 -7.67
N GLU A 251 26.02 27.62 -8.19
CA GLU A 251 26.09 27.23 -9.61
C GLU A 251 25.15 26.05 -9.93
N LEU A 252 24.70 25.32 -8.90
CA LEU A 252 23.73 24.24 -9.08
C LEU A 252 22.37 24.80 -9.49
N PRO A 253 21.67 24.12 -10.43
CA PRO A 253 20.26 24.34 -10.67
C PRO A 253 19.45 24.39 -9.38
N SER A 254 18.44 25.25 -9.33
CA SER A 254 17.71 25.55 -8.09
C SER A 254 17.12 24.32 -7.41
N HIS A 255 16.67 23.32 -8.17
CA HIS A 255 16.17 22.06 -7.63
C HIS A 255 17.28 21.21 -6.99
N LEU A 256 18.47 21.11 -7.60
CA LEU A 256 19.62 20.42 -7.02
C LEU A 256 20.17 21.14 -5.80
N ARG A 257 20.19 22.49 -5.84
CA ARG A 257 20.56 23.31 -4.69
C ARG A 257 19.63 23.10 -3.50
N ARG A 258 18.32 23.03 -3.74
CA ARG A 258 17.33 22.72 -2.68
C ARG A 258 17.46 21.30 -2.15
N ALA A 259 17.85 20.34 -3.00
CA ALA A 259 18.09 18.95 -2.60
C ALA A 259 19.41 18.74 -1.82
N CYS A 260 20.30 19.73 -1.79
CA CYS A 260 21.58 19.65 -1.08
C CYS A 260 21.37 19.80 0.43
N ILE A 261 21.42 18.67 1.16
CA ILE A 261 21.23 18.64 2.62
C ILE A 261 22.42 19.29 3.36
N ALA A 262 23.63 18.99 2.93
CA ALA A 262 24.86 19.47 3.55
C ALA A 262 25.88 19.93 2.50
N TYR A 263 26.59 21.01 2.80
CA TYR A 263 27.64 21.59 1.97
C TYR A 263 28.80 22.05 2.86
N THR A 264 30.05 21.73 2.50
CA THR A 264 31.26 22.09 3.26
C THR A 264 31.20 21.70 4.76
N GLY A 265 30.63 20.53 5.05
CA GLY A 265 30.51 20.01 6.42
C GLY A 265 29.43 20.66 7.28
N LYS A 266 28.58 21.52 6.72
CA LYS A 266 27.46 22.17 7.42
C LYS A 266 26.13 21.87 6.72
N LEU A 267 25.05 21.85 7.50
CA LEU A 267 23.69 21.77 6.93
C LEU A 267 23.41 23.04 6.12
N THR A 268 22.72 22.91 5.00
CA THR A 268 22.22 24.07 4.27
C THR A 268 20.98 24.65 4.98
N PRO A 269 20.62 25.93 4.75
CA PRO A 269 19.58 26.61 5.53
C PRO A 269 18.23 25.88 5.59
N LEU A 270 17.84 25.17 4.52
CA LEU A 270 16.59 24.42 4.47
C LEU A 270 16.55 23.24 5.46
N TYR A 271 17.71 22.75 5.90
CA TYR A 271 17.84 21.55 6.71
C TYR A 271 18.36 21.83 8.13
N GLU A 272 18.51 23.11 8.52
CA GLU A 272 18.91 23.51 9.88
C GLU A 272 17.92 23.08 10.97
N TYR A 273 16.74 22.58 10.60
CA TYR A 273 15.79 21.96 11.53
C TYR A 273 16.24 20.57 12.02
N ILE A 274 17.12 19.87 11.30
CA ILE A 274 17.51 18.48 11.61
C ILE A 274 18.07 18.32 13.04
N PRO A 275 19.00 19.16 13.53
CA PRO A 275 19.50 19.04 14.89
C PRO A 275 18.42 19.21 15.96
N ARG A 276 17.40 20.04 15.68
CA ARG A 276 16.24 20.22 16.57
C ARG A 276 15.38 18.96 16.61
N MET A 277 15.05 18.40 15.44
CA MET A 277 14.29 17.15 15.36
C MET A 277 14.99 15.98 16.06
N ARG A 278 16.32 15.87 15.90
CA ARG A 278 17.11 14.82 16.57
C ARG A 278 17.03 14.91 18.09
N LYS A 279 17.03 16.12 18.66
CA LYS A 279 16.86 16.31 20.11
C LYS A 279 15.47 15.87 20.58
N THR A 280 14.42 16.27 19.86
CA THR A 280 13.04 15.89 20.19
C THR A 280 12.78 14.39 20.08
N MET A 281 13.42 13.69 19.13
CA MET A 281 13.32 12.23 19.01
C MET A 281 13.97 11.47 20.18
N ILE A 282 15.00 12.04 20.81
CA ILE A 282 15.67 11.45 21.99
C ILE A 282 14.79 11.60 23.25
N GLU A 283 13.93 12.62 23.29
CA GLU A 283 13.05 12.91 24.43
C GLU A 283 11.71 12.14 24.38
N LEU A 284 11.42 11.45 23.28
CA LEU A 284 10.27 10.55 23.18
C LEU A 284 10.58 9.22 23.88
N PRO A 285 9.64 8.62 24.64
CA PRO A 285 9.83 7.30 25.20
C PRO A 285 10.13 6.30 24.07
N PRO A 286 11.04 5.33 24.29
CA PRO A 286 11.42 4.39 23.26
C PRO A 286 10.19 3.66 22.73
N THR A 287 10.02 3.68 21.40
CA THR A 287 9.11 2.74 20.74
C THR A 287 9.57 1.34 21.13
N PRO A 288 8.68 0.41 21.55
CA PRO A 288 9.08 -0.95 21.86
C PRO A 288 9.90 -1.51 20.69
N ALA A 289 11.12 -1.93 21.00
CA ALA A 289 12.06 -2.41 20.01
C ALA A 289 11.49 -3.69 19.39
N ASN A 290 11.04 -3.61 18.14
CA ASN A 290 10.93 -4.80 17.31
C ASN A 290 12.36 -5.18 16.94
N SER A 291 12.87 -6.25 17.57
CA SER A 291 14.04 -6.96 17.10
C SER A 291 13.79 -7.29 15.63
N LEU A 292 14.57 -6.66 14.73
CA LEU A 292 14.70 -7.14 13.36
C LEU A 292 15.06 -8.63 13.45
N PRO A 293 14.34 -9.54 12.78
CA PRO A 293 14.85 -10.89 12.64
C PRO A 293 16.22 -10.82 11.95
N ASP A 294 17.19 -11.57 12.48
CA ASP A 294 18.48 -11.74 11.82
C ASP A 294 18.23 -12.17 10.36
N LYS A 295 18.88 -11.46 9.44
CA LYS A 295 18.80 -11.70 7.99
C LYS A 295 19.26 -13.10 7.59
#